data_AF-A0A1A7XY30-F1
#
_entry.id   AF-A0A1A7XY30-F1
#
_cell.length_a   1.000
_cell.length_b   1.000
_cell.length_c   1.000
_cell.angle_alpha   90.00
_cell.angle_beta   90.00
_cell.angle_gamma   90.00
#
_symmetry.space_group_name_H-M   'P 1'
#
loop_
_entity.id
_entity.type
_entity.pdbx_description
1 polymer ?
#
loop_
_entity_poly.entity_id
_entity_poly.type
_entity_poly.pdbx_seq_one_letter_code
_entity_poly.pdbx_strand_id
1 'polypeptide(L)'
;TIGNIMIVTTLLQFMFACIGVQLFKGKFYRCTDDAKSSPEDCKGTYILYNNGDTALPMVKERIWENMGPIYNDRIEISIFFIIYIIIIAFFMMNIF
;
A
#
# COMPACT_ATOMS: atom_id res chain seq x y z
N THR A 1 -10.13 -21.10 -30.09
CA THR A 1 -8.74 -20.97 -29.59
C THR A 1 -8.53 -19.70 -28.78
N ILE A 2 -8.84 -18.51 -29.33
CA ILE A 2 -8.75 -17.21 -28.62
C ILE A 2 -9.50 -17.22 -27.28
N GLY A 3 -10.72 -17.77 -27.23
CA GLY A 3 -11.51 -17.84 -25.99
C GLY A 3 -10.83 -18.60 -24.84
N ASN A 4 -10.14 -19.71 -25.12
CA ASN A 4 -9.42 -20.46 -24.08
C ASN A 4 -8.25 -19.66 -23.53
N ILE A 5 -7.55 -18.93 -24.40
CA ILE A 5 -6.42 -18.09 -24.02
C ILE A 5 -6.90 -16.90 -23.17
N MET A 6 -7.99 -16.24 -23.58
CA MET A 6 -8.62 -15.16 -22.79
C MET A 6 -9.05 -15.63 -21.40
N ILE A 7 -9.62 -16.83 -21.29
CA ILE A 7 -9.99 -17.41 -19.98
C ILE A 7 -8.75 -17.64 -19.11
N VAL A 8 -7.68 -18.20 -19.68
CA VAL A 8 -6.44 -18.46 -18.96
C VAL A 8 -5.77 -17.15 -18.50
N THR A 9 -5.74 -16.12 -19.34
CA THR A 9 -5.16 -14.82 -18.97
C THR A 9 -6.00 -14.11 -17.91
N THR A 10 -7.33 -14.14 -17.98
CA THR A 10 -8.20 -13.59 -16.92
C THR A 10 -8.05 -14.34 -15.59
N LEU A 11 -7.92 -15.67 -15.61
CA LEU A 11 -7.65 -16.45 -14.41
C LEU A 11 -6.31 -16.08 -13.78
N LEU A 12 -5.26 -15.93 -14.59
CA LEU A 12 -3.95 -15.50 -14.12
C LEU A 12 -4.01 -14.09 -13.50
N GLN A 13 -4.70 -13.15 -14.14
CA GLN A 13 -4.91 -11.79 -13.62
C GLN A 13 -5.64 -11.81 -12.27
N PHE A 14 -6.66 -12.66 -12.13
CA PHE A 14 -7.38 -12.82 -10.87
C PHE A 14 -6.49 -13.37 -9.76
N MET A 15 -5.66 -14.37 -10.06
CA MET A 15 -4.69 -14.90 -9.08
C MET A 15 -3.70 -13.83 -8.62
N PHE A 16 -3.15 -13.03 -9.54
CA PHE A 16 -2.29 -11.90 -9.18
C PHE A 16 -3.03 -10.83 -8.36
N ALA A 17 -4.26 -10.48 -8.73
CA ALA A 17 -5.05 -9.53 -7.96
C ALA A 17 -5.27 -10.00 -6.50
N CYS A 18 -5.60 -11.28 -6.30
CA CYS A 18 -5.73 -11.85 -4.96
C CYS A 18 -4.41 -11.81 -4.18
N ILE A 19 -3.28 -12.13 -4.82
CA ILE A 19 -1.95 -12.04 -4.20
C ILE A 19 -1.63 -10.59 -3.80
N GLY A 20 -1.91 -9.62 -4.66
CA GLY A 20 -1.70 -8.20 -4.38
C GLY A 20 -2.52 -7.70 -3.19
N VAL A 21 -3.81 -8.03 -3.13
CA VAL A 21 -4.67 -7.65 -1.99
C VAL A 21 -4.14 -8.21 -0.67
N GLN A 22 -3.62 -9.45 -0.67
CA GLN A 22 -3.07 -10.07 0.53
C GLN A 22 -1.72 -9.47 0.93
N LEU A 23 -0.83 -9.20 -0.02
CA LEU A 23 0.48 -8.60 0.25
C LEU A 23 0.37 -7.16 0.78
N PHE A 24 -0.63 -6.41 0.33
CA PHE A 24 -0.75 -4.98 0.65
C PHE A 24 -1.80 -4.66 1.72
N LYS A 25 -2.47 -5.68 2.28
CA LYS A 25 -3.44 -5.48 3.36
C LYS A 25 -2.75 -4.89 4.59
N GLY A 26 -3.19 -3.70 5.01
CA GLY A 26 -2.71 -3.05 6.24
C GLY A 26 -1.37 -2.32 6.10
N LYS A 27 -0.62 -2.51 5.00
CA LYS A 27 0.66 -1.82 4.75
C LYS A 27 0.55 -0.30 4.65
N PHE A 28 -0.63 0.24 4.32
CA PHE A 28 -0.86 1.69 4.15
C PHE A 28 -1.33 2.41 5.42
N TYR A 29 -1.62 1.67 6.49
CA TYR A 29 -2.08 2.27 7.74
C TYR A 29 -0.91 2.56 8.66
N ARG A 30 -0.91 3.76 9.26
CA ARG A 30 0.09 4.17 10.24
C ARG A 30 -0.53 5.05 11.32
N CYS A 31 0.20 5.20 12.42
CA CYS A 31 -0.14 6.15 13.47
C CYS A 31 0.35 7.53 13.09
N THR A 32 -0.44 8.57 13.35
CA THR A 32 -0.02 9.98 13.21
C THR A 32 1.21 10.35 14.05
N ASP A 33 1.58 9.51 15.02
CA ASP A 33 2.77 9.64 15.86
C ASP A 33 3.86 8.67 15.34
N ASP A 34 4.93 9.22 14.77
CA ASP A 34 6.06 8.45 14.19
C ASP A 34 6.79 7.57 15.21
N ALA A 35 6.64 7.84 16.51
CA ALA A 35 7.22 7.00 17.56
C ALA A 35 6.49 5.65 17.72
N LYS A 36 5.29 5.50 17.14
CA LYS A 36 4.45 4.30 17.26
C LYS A 36 4.18 3.65 15.90
N SER A 37 4.61 2.40 15.76
CA SER A 37 4.47 1.62 14.54
C SER A 37 3.39 0.54 14.60
N SER A 38 2.85 0.24 15.78
CA SER A 38 1.82 -0.78 15.97
C SER A 38 0.42 -0.14 16.14
N PRO A 39 -0.64 -0.79 15.64
CA PRO A 39 -2.01 -0.31 15.85
C PRO A 39 -2.44 -0.38 17.31
N GLU A 40 -1.95 -1.37 18.09
CA GLU A 40 -2.23 -1.45 19.52
C GLU A 40 -1.66 -0.27 20.33
N ASP A 41 -0.48 0.25 19.95
CA ASP A 41 0.15 1.36 20.65
C ASP A 41 -0.31 2.74 20.17
N CYS A 42 -1.04 2.81 19.05
CA CYS A 42 -1.58 4.05 18.51
C CYS A 42 -2.87 4.49 19.23
N LYS A 43 -2.77 4.68 20.55
CA LYS A 43 -3.87 5.13 21.41
C LYS A 43 -3.45 6.28 22.32
N GLY A 44 -4.40 7.13 22.67
CA GLY A 44 -4.17 8.30 23.51
C GLY A 44 -3.67 9.51 22.72
N THR A 45 -2.92 10.39 23.37
CA THR A 45 -2.47 11.67 22.82
C THR A 45 -0.94 11.74 22.75
N TYR A 46 -0.43 12.59 21.86
CA TYR A 46 0.99 12.90 21.72
C TYR A 46 1.21 14.42 21.66
N ILE A 47 2.43 14.86 21.97
CA ILE A 47 2.81 16.26 21.99
C ILE A 47 3.47 16.62 20.66
N LEU A 48 2.92 17.62 19.97
CA LEU A 48 3.50 18.19 18.76
C LEU A 48 4.19 19.51 19.11
N TYR A 49 5.47 19.61 18.76
CA TYR A 49 6.24 20.85 18.85
C TYR A 49 6.29 21.51 17.47
N ASN A 50 5.74 22.71 17.34
CA ASN A 50 5.78 23.44 16.08
C ASN A 50 7.10 24.21 15.96
N ASN A 51 7.89 23.94 14.91
CA ASN A 51 9.00 24.75 14.37
C ASN A 51 9.84 25.61 15.36
N GLY A 52 10.26 25.05 16.50
CA GLY A 52 11.25 25.66 17.39
C GLY A 52 10.70 26.36 18.64
N ASP A 53 9.38 26.53 18.77
CA ASP A 53 8.78 27.08 19.99
C ASP A 53 8.45 25.95 20.98
N THR A 54 9.46 25.50 21.72
CA THR A 54 9.30 24.54 22.84
C THR A 54 8.37 25.06 23.95
N ALA A 55 8.01 26.34 23.93
CA ALA A 55 7.15 26.97 24.92
C ALA A 55 5.64 26.68 24.74
N LEU A 56 5.21 26.25 23.55
CA LEU A 56 3.78 26.03 23.24
C LEU A 56 3.54 24.64 22.63
N PRO A 57 3.66 23.57 23.42
CA PRO A 57 3.33 22.22 22.97
C PRO A 57 1.82 22.10 22.68
N MET A 58 1.47 21.57 21.50
CA MET A 58 0.09 21.22 21.18
C MET A 58 -0.14 19.74 21.45
N VAL A 59 -1.19 19.42 22.23
CA VAL A 59 -1.61 18.03 22.46
C VAL A 59 -2.53 17.62 21.31
N LYS A 60 -2.16 16.57 20.58
CA LYS A 60 -2.96 16.01 19.48
C LYS A 60 -3.28 14.55 19.76
N GLU A 61 -4.45 14.10 19.31
CA GLU A 61 -4.84 12.69 19.42
C GLU A 61 -4.06 11.83 18.42
N ARG A 62 -3.71 10.61 18.83
CA ARG A 62 -3.13 9.60 17.95
C ARG A 62 -4.24 8.97 17.11
N ILE A 63 -4.08 9.01 15.79
CA ILE A 63 -5.05 8.45 14.86
C ILE A 63 -4.36 7.38 14.03
N TRP A 64 -4.98 6.21 13.92
CA TRP A 64 -4.54 5.15 13.02
C TRP A 64 -5.24 5.30 11.68
N GLU A 65 -4.57 5.94 10.73
CA GLU A 65 -5.18 6.32 9.46
C GLU A 65 -4.39 5.77 8.27
N ASN A 66 -5.10 5.65 7.14
CA ASN A 66 -4.49 5.30 5.87
C ASN A 66 -3.80 6.54 5.30
N MET A 67 -2.49 6.60 5.43
CA MET A 67 -1.68 7.71 4.92
C MET A 67 -1.26 7.51 3.45
N GLY A 68 -1.76 6.46 2.80
CA GLY A 68 -1.39 6.10 1.45
C GLY A 68 -0.04 5.39 1.33
N PRO A 69 0.52 5.31 0.11
CA PRO A 69 1.71 4.52 -0.18
C PRO A 69 3.00 5.06 0.46
N ILE A 70 3.63 4.27 1.34
CA ILE A 70 4.89 4.60 2.02
C ILE A 70 6.07 4.50 1.04
N TYR A 71 7.06 5.40 1.11
CA TYR A 71 8.21 5.42 0.19
C TYR A 71 8.97 4.08 0.06
N ASN A 72 9.11 3.30 1.13
CA ASN A 72 9.80 2.01 1.07
C ASN A 72 8.90 0.85 0.62
N ASP A 73 7.66 0.77 1.09
CA ASP A 73 6.70 -0.22 0.57
C ASP A 73 6.35 0.07 -0.90
N ARG A 74 6.53 1.31 -1.38
CA ARG A 74 6.39 1.68 -2.80
C ARG A 74 7.30 0.85 -3.69
N ILE A 75 8.51 0.47 -3.28
CA ILE A 75 9.40 -0.30 -4.16
C ILE A 75 8.82 -1.70 -4.39
N GLU A 76 8.42 -2.40 -3.33
CA GLU A 76 7.81 -3.74 -3.42
C GLU A 76 6.50 -3.70 -4.21
N ILE A 77 5.63 -2.73 -3.89
CA ILE A 77 4.36 -2.51 -4.57
C ILE A 77 4.57 -2.19 -6.05
N SER A 78 5.48 -1.26 -6.37
CA SER A 78 5.77 -0.86 -7.75
C SER A 78 6.35 -1.99 -8.57
N ILE A 79 7.27 -2.80 -8.03
CA ILE A 79 7.81 -3.97 -8.74
C ILE A 79 6.69 -4.96 -9.08
N PHE A 80 5.78 -5.24 -8.14
CA PHE A 80 4.63 -6.11 -8.36
C PHE A 80 3.74 -5.60 -9.50
N PHE A 81 3.37 -4.31 -9.48
CA PHE A 81 2.56 -3.72 -10.54
C PHE A 81 3.27 -3.67 -11.90
N ILE A 82 4.58 -3.40 -11.93
CA ILE A 82 5.38 -3.40 -13.17
C ILE A 82 5.37 -4.80 -13.80
N ILE A 83 5.63 -5.85 -13.03
CA ILE A 83 5.58 -7.23 -13.52
C ILE A 83 4.19 -7.57 -14.06
N TYR A 84 3.13 -7.22 -13.33
CA TYR A 84 1.75 -7.42 -13.77
C TYR A 84 1.45 -6.73 -15.11
N ILE A 85 1.86 -5.46 -15.26
CA ILE A 85 1.66 -4.69 -16.49
C ILE A 85 2.44 -5.31 -17.66
N ILE A 86 3.69 -5.74 -17.46
CA ILE A 86 4.49 -6.39 -18.50
C ILE A 86 3.83 -7.69 -18.95
N ILE A 87 3.36 -8.51 -18.01
CA ILE A 87 2.68 -9.77 -18.32
C ILE A 87 1.42 -9.52 -19.14
N ILE A 88 0.59 -8.56 -18.74
CA ILE A 88 -0.61 -8.20 -19.50
C ILE A 88 -0.26 -7.65 -20.88
N ALA A 89 0.69 -6.72 -20.97
CA ALA A 89 1.09 -6.12 -22.23
C ALA A 89 1.64 -7.18 -23.20
N PHE A 90 2.45 -8.11 -22.71
CA PHE A 90 2.94 -9.24 -23.50
C PHE A 90 1.79 -10.09 -24.04
N PHE A 91 0.83 -10.45 -23.18
CA PHE A 91 -0.30 -11.26 -23.61
C PHE A 91 -1.24 -10.50 -24.57
N MET A 92 -1.49 -9.21 -24.35
CA MET A 92 -2.33 -8.40 -25.24
C MET A 92 -1.70 -8.15 -26.60
N MET A 93 -0.36 -8.00 -26.68
CA MET A 93 0.37 -7.78 -27.94
C MET A 93 0.66 -9.06 -28.73
N ASN A 94 0.74 -10.23 -28.06
CA ASN A 94 1.08 -11.51 -28.72
C ASN A 94 -0.13 -12.43 -28.97
N ILE A 95 -1.29 -12.18 -28.34
CA ILE A 95 -2.50 -13.00 -28.54
C ILE A 95 -3.46 -12.39 -29.58
N PHE A 96 -3.29 -11.11 -29.91
CA PHE A 96 -3.97 -10.49 -31.05
C PHE A 96 -3.28 -10.83 -32.38
#